data_AF-A0AAV8HL49-F1
#
_entry.id   AF-A0AAV8HL49-F1
#
_cell.length_a   1.000
_cell.length_b   1.000
_cell.length_c   1.000
_cell.angle_alpha   90.00
_cell.angle_beta   90.00
_cell.angle_gamma   90.00
#
_symmetry.space_group_name_H-M   'P 1'
#
loop_
_entity.id
_entity.type
_entity.pdbx_description
1 polymer ?
#
loop_
_entity_poly.entity_id
_entity_poly.type
_entity_poly.pdbx_seq_one_letter_code
_entity_poly.pdbx_strand_id
1 'polypeptide(L)'
;MLRDKKGRPVLTPDEIKAQLTEIMMAAVDNPSNAVEWILAEMMKNPEILQKAVDEIDYIVGKDPRLIQEADIPQLNYLKACIREAFRLHPIAPFNVPHVAMEDTNVAGYLIPKGSHVLLSRVGLGRNPEIWHKPLEFNPERHLDGGSSELALVEPDMRKNSLRLKKSSRDSTAVGGALAPSAPVVDPPLP
;
A
#
# COMPACT_ATOMS: atom_id res chain seq x y z
N MET A 1 9.66 21.14 21.66
CA MET A 1 8.53 21.20 20.71
C MET A 1 8.96 21.99 19.48
N LEU A 2 8.70 21.47 18.29
CA LEU A 2 8.88 22.23 17.04
C LEU A 2 8.03 23.50 17.12
N ARG A 3 8.63 24.65 16.80
CA ARG A 3 7.98 25.97 16.86
C ARG A 3 7.92 26.57 15.46
N ASP A 4 6.82 27.25 15.16
CA ASP A 4 6.68 28.01 13.92
C ASP A 4 7.62 29.23 13.91
N LYS A 5 7.70 29.94 12.77
CA LYS A 5 8.48 31.19 12.65
C LYS A 5 8.04 32.30 13.64
N LYS A 6 6.90 32.11 14.32
CA LYS A 6 6.32 33.03 15.32
C LYS A 6 6.48 32.49 16.76
N GLY A 7 7.26 31.44 16.97
CA GLY A 7 7.54 30.86 18.29
C GLY A 7 6.41 30.02 18.90
N ARG A 8 5.29 29.83 18.20
CA ARG A 8 4.16 29.01 18.67
C ARG A 8 4.45 27.53 18.41
N PRO A 9 3.99 26.59 19.26
CA PRO A 9 4.11 25.18 18.97
C PRO A 9 3.38 24.86 17.65
N VAL A 10 4.04 24.09 16.78
CA VAL A 10 3.49 23.71 15.46
C VAL A 10 2.26 22.82 15.60
N LEU A 11 2.19 22.04 16.69
CA LEU A 11 1.04 21.22 17.07
C LEU A 11 0.71 21.47 18.53
N THR A 12 -0.58 21.61 18.82
CA THR A 12 -1.13 21.64 20.17
C THR A 12 -1.12 20.24 20.81
N PRO A 13 -1.14 20.14 22.15
CA PRO A 13 -1.25 18.84 22.82
C PRO A 13 -2.45 18.00 22.37
N ASP A 14 -3.58 18.66 22.08
CA ASP A 14 -4.80 18.00 21.60
C ASP A 14 -4.63 17.47 20.17
N GLU A 15 -3.99 18.23 19.28
CA GLU A 15 -3.64 17.77 17.93
C GLU A 15 -2.65 16.59 17.96
N ILE A 16 -1.65 16.63 18.86
CA ILE A 16 -0.71 15.52 19.06
C ILE A 16 -1.48 14.28 19.52
N LYS A 17 -2.38 14.42 20.50
CA LYS A 17 -3.20 13.31 21.00
C LYS A 17 -4.10 12.73 19.91
N ALA A 18 -4.73 13.58 19.11
CA ALA A 18 -5.56 13.16 17.98
C ALA A 18 -4.73 12.38 16.95
N GLN A 19 -3.56 12.91 16.57
CA GLN A 19 -2.67 12.26 15.60
C GLN A 19 -2.15 10.91 16.10
N LEU A 20 -1.79 10.81 17.38
CA LEU A 20 -1.39 9.54 18.00
C LEU A 20 -2.51 8.51 17.94
N THR A 21 -3.74 8.94 18.22
CA THR A 21 -4.91 8.06 18.20
C THR A 21 -5.17 7.54 16.78
N GLU A 22 -5.05 8.41 15.77
CA GLU A 22 -5.20 8.04 14.36
C GLU A 22 -4.12 7.03 13.91
N ILE A 23 -2.85 7.27 14.28
CA ILE A 23 -1.74 6.36 13.95
C ILE A 23 -1.96 4.99 14.59
N MET A 24 -2.39 4.94 15.86
CA MET A 24 -2.63 3.67 16.54
C MET A 24 -3.73 2.84 15.87
N MET A 25 -4.84 3.47 15.46
CA MET A 25 -5.91 2.76 14.74
C MET A 25 -5.42 2.25 13.38
N ALA A 26 -4.75 3.11 12.60
CA ALA A 26 -4.29 2.75 11.25
C ALA A 26 -3.20 1.66 11.25
N ALA A 27 -2.39 1.57 12.30
CA ALA A 27 -1.26 0.64 12.37
C ALA A 27 -1.66 -0.81 12.72
N VAL A 28 -2.75 -1.01 13.47
CA VAL A 28 -3.11 -2.33 14.02
C VAL A 28 -4.01 -3.11 13.08
N ASP A 29 -5.03 -2.47 12.51
CA ASP A 29 -6.05 -3.17 11.71
C ASP A 29 -5.48 -3.71 10.39
N ASN A 30 -4.50 -2.99 9.81
CA ASN A 30 -3.90 -3.32 8.54
C ASN A 30 -3.15 -4.67 8.51
N PRO A 31 -2.11 -4.86 9.32
CA PRO A 31 -1.35 -6.11 9.34
C PRO A 31 -2.20 -7.29 9.84
N SER A 32 -3.11 -7.05 10.80
CA SER A 32 -3.95 -8.12 11.37
C SER A 32 -4.85 -8.75 10.31
N ASN A 33 -5.55 -7.94 9.51
CA ASN A 33 -6.38 -8.43 8.42
C ASN A 33 -5.55 -9.15 7.34
N ALA A 34 -4.37 -8.62 7.00
CA ALA A 34 -3.49 -9.27 6.02
C ALA A 34 -3.10 -10.68 6.49
N VAL A 35 -2.63 -10.81 7.73
CA VAL A 35 -2.25 -12.11 8.30
C VAL A 35 -3.42 -13.07 8.36
N GLU A 36 -4.58 -12.62 8.84
CA GLU A 36 -5.80 -13.44 8.93
C GLU A 36 -6.19 -14.03 7.56
N TRP A 37 -6.27 -13.19 6.53
CA TRP A 37 -6.67 -13.64 5.20
C TRP A 37 -5.60 -14.47 4.49
N ILE A 38 -4.32 -14.15 4.66
CA ILE A 38 -3.23 -14.97 4.12
C ILE A 38 -3.30 -16.38 4.71
N LEU A 39 -3.44 -16.50 6.03
CA LEU A 39 -3.57 -17.80 6.69
C LEU A 39 -4.82 -18.55 6.22
N ALA A 40 -5.96 -17.85 6.10
CA ALA A 40 -7.19 -18.44 5.57
C ALA A 40 -7.02 -19.01 4.15
N GLU A 41 -6.38 -18.25 3.25
CA GLU A 41 -6.14 -18.67 1.87
C GLU A 41 -5.09 -19.79 1.77
N MET A 42 -4.05 -19.75 2.62
CA MET A 42 -3.05 -20.82 2.73
C MET A 42 -3.65 -22.13 3.25
N MET A 43 -4.57 -22.08 4.21
CA MET A 43 -5.29 -23.27 4.69
C MET A 43 -6.19 -23.87 3.61
N LYS A 44 -6.75 -23.03 2.75
CA LYS A 44 -7.58 -23.46 1.62
C LYS A 44 -6.75 -24.05 0.47
N ASN A 45 -5.53 -23.55 0.25
CA ASN A 45 -4.61 -23.98 -0.80
C ASN A 45 -3.23 -24.37 -0.20
N PRO A 46 -3.04 -25.65 0.17
CA PRO A 46 -1.79 -26.13 0.77
C PRO A 46 -0.55 -25.90 -0.10
N GLU A 47 -0.69 -25.83 -1.43
CA GLU A 47 0.42 -25.52 -2.34
C GLU A 47 1.01 -24.13 -2.09
N ILE A 48 0.15 -23.14 -1.80
CA ILE A 48 0.59 -21.76 -1.52
C ILE A 48 1.36 -21.72 -0.21
N LEU A 49 0.89 -22.44 0.81
CA LEU A 49 1.59 -22.60 2.07
C LEU A 49 2.96 -23.25 1.86
N GLN A 50 3.01 -24.34 1.10
CA GLN A 50 4.26 -25.04 0.83
C GLN A 50 5.29 -24.14 0.15
N LYS A 51 4.89 -23.37 -0.86
CA LYS A 51 5.79 -22.41 -1.54
C LYS A 51 6.31 -21.33 -0.58
N ALA A 52 5.48 -20.83 0.33
CA ALA A 52 5.92 -19.84 1.32
C ALA A 52 6.91 -20.44 2.33
N VAL A 53 6.69 -21.69 2.76
CA VAL A 53 7.64 -22.42 3.62
C VAL A 53 8.94 -22.69 2.88
N ASP A 54 8.87 -23.13 1.63
CA ASP A 54 10.05 -23.41 0.80
C ASP A 54 10.90 -22.15 0.58
N GLU A 55 10.27 -20.99 0.39
CA GLU A 55 10.98 -19.70 0.33
C GLU A 55 11.71 -19.38 1.64
N ILE A 56 11.03 -19.55 2.78
CA ILE A 56 11.64 -19.28 4.09
C ILE A 56 12.82 -20.24 4.33
N ASP A 57 12.64 -21.53 4.06
CA ASP A 57 13.68 -22.55 4.19
C ASP A 57 14.88 -22.25 3.28
N TYR A 58 14.64 -21.71 2.08
CA TYR A 58 15.68 -21.36 1.13
C TYR A 58 16.47 -20.12 1.56
N ILE A 59 15.80 -19.06 2.04
CA ILE A 59 16.44 -17.79 2.40
C ILE A 59 17.07 -17.82 3.79
N VAL A 60 16.37 -18.37 4.78
CA VAL A 60 16.80 -18.38 6.18
C VAL A 60 17.69 -19.58 6.48
N GLY A 61 17.49 -20.68 5.74
CA GLY A 61 18.08 -21.99 6.01
C GLY A 61 17.27 -22.80 7.03
N LYS A 62 17.64 -24.08 7.19
CA LYS A 62 17.01 -25.02 8.13
C LYS A 62 17.62 -25.03 9.54
N ASP A 63 18.59 -24.17 9.78
CA ASP A 63 19.17 -23.95 11.11
C ASP A 63 18.11 -23.25 11.99
N PRO A 64 18.06 -23.42 13.33
CA PRO A 64 16.97 -22.94 14.17
C PRO A 64 17.02 -21.41 14.41
N ARG A 65 17.52 -20.65 13.45
CA ARG A 65 17.56 -19.19 13.46
C ARG A 65 16.19 -18.62 13.09
N LEU A 66 15.73 -17.62 13.83
CA LEU A 66 14.53 -16.87 13.50
C LEU A 66 14.78 -15.91 12.33
N ILE A 67 13.73 -15.61 11.57
CA ILE A 67 13.72 -14.58 10.52
C ILE A 67 14.24 -13.26 11.09
N GLN A 68 15.16 -12.62 10.39
CA GLN A 68 15.71 -11.30 10.72
C GLN A 68 15.23 -10.27 9.70
N GLU A 69 15.29 -8.99 10.05
CA GLU A 69 14.87 -7.90 9.17
C GLU A 69 15.63 -7.90 7.83
N ALA A 70 16.91 -8.31 7.84
CA ALA A 70 17.74 -8.42 6.65
C ALA A 70 17.28 -9.51 5.66
N ASP A 71 16.46 -10.47 6.09
CA ASP A 71 15.92 -11.53 5.23
C ASP A 71 14.69 -11.03 4.44
N ILE A 72 13.94 -10.06 4.97
CA ILE A 72 12.66 -9.56 4.40
C ILE A 72 12.76 -9.11 2.94
N PRO A 73 13.81 -8.41 2.48
CA PRO A 73 13.95 -8.03 1.07
C PRO A 73 13.90 -9.22 0.11
N GLN A 74 14.33 -10.40 0.55
CA GLN A 74 14.42 -11.61 -0.29
C GLN A 74 13.15 -12.47 -0.24
N LEU A 75 12.26 -12.26 0.73
CA LEU A 75 10.99 -13.00 0.89
C LEU A 75 9.92 -12.52 -0.10
N ASN A 76 10.19 -12.64 -1.40
CA ASN A 76 9.37 -12.10 -2.48
C ASN A 76 8.01 -12.78 -2.61
N TYR A 77 7.94 -14.10 -2.45
CA TYR A 77 6.70 -14.86 -2.49
C TYR A 77 5.80 -14.53 -1.30
N LEU A 78 6.36 -14.41 -0.09
CA LEU A 78 5.60 -13.96 1.08
C LEU A 78 5.07 -12.53 0.90
N LYS A 79 5.90 -11.61 0.37
CA LYS A 79 5.46 -10.26 0.01
C LYS A 79 4.37 -10.29 -1.07
N ALA A 80 4.42 -11.22 -2.01
CA ALA A 80 3.40 -11.41 -3.03
C ALA A 80 2.08 -11.90 -2.42
N CYS A 81 2.13 -12.81 -1.43
CA CYS A 81 0.95 -13.25 -0.68
C CYS A 81 0.29 -12.08 0.04
N ILE A 82 1.07 -11.20 0.67
CA ILE A 82 0.56 -10.00 1.35
C ILE A 82 -0.12 -9.05 0.36
N ARG A 83 0.51 -8.78 -0.80
CA ARG A 83 -0.08 -7.94 -1.85
C ARG A 83 -1.38 -8.53 -2.39
N GLU A 84 -1.43 -9.84 -2.57
CA GLU A 84 -2.62 -10.53 -3.05
C GLU A 84 -3.75 -10.52 -2.03
N ALA A 85 -3.44 -10.61 -0.74
CA ALA A 85 -4.42 -10.48 0.34
C ALA A 85 -5.06 -9.10 0.34
N PHE A 86 -4.27 -8.03 0.22
CA PHE A 86 -4.82 -6.67 0.12
C PHE A 86 -5.65 -6.44 -1.15
N ARG A 87 -5.31 -7.09 -2.27
CA ARG A 87 -6.09 -7.01 -3.51
C ARG A 87 -7.45 -7.69 -3.35
N LEU A 88 -7.47 -8.93 -2.85
CA LEU A 88 -8.68 -9.75 -2.81
C LEU A 88 -9.55 -9.44 -1.60
N HIS A 89 -8.95 -9.15 -0.45
CA HIS A 89 -9.58 -8.98 0.86
C HIS A 89 -9.20 -7.63 1.50
N PRO A 90 -9.59 -6.50 0.88
CA PRO A 90 -9.29 -5.18 1.42
C PRO A 90 -10.06 -4.95 2.73
N ILE A 91 -9.39 -4.34 3.71
CA ILE A 91 -9.94 -4.05 5.05
C ILE A 91 -11.20 -3.19 5.01
N ALA A 92 -11.19 -2.22 4.09
CA ALA A 92 -12.35 -1.39 3.86
C ALA A 92 -12.73 -1.38 2.38
N PRO A 93 -14.04 -1.44 2.06
CA PRO A 93 -14.52 -1.59 0.70
C PRO A 93 -14.23 -0.39 -0.20
N PHE A 94 -14.02 0.79 0.38
CA PHE A 94 -13.71 2.04 -0.31
C PHE A 94 -12.46 2.69 0.28
N ASN A 95 -11.76 3.50 -0.51
CA ASN A 95 -10.74 4.43 0.02
C ASN A 95 -11.37 5.57 0.83
N VAL A 96 -10.52 6.37 1.49
CA VAL A 96 -10.95 7.61 2.15
C VAL A 96 -11.67 8.49 1.11
N PRO A 97 -12.85 9.05 1.43
CA PRO A 97 -13.58 9.89 0.50
C PRO A 97 -12.74 11.09 0.04
N HIS A 98 -12.71 11.35 -1.26
CA HIS A 98 -12.15 12.56 -1.84
C HIS A 98 -13.26 13.54 -2.20
N VAL A 99 -12.99 14.84 -2.19
CA VAL A 99 -13.93 15.87 -2.61
C VAL A 99 -13.41 16.57 -3.86
N ALA A 100 -14.27 16.72 -4.87
CA ALA A 100 -13.94 17.47 -6.08
C ALA A 100 -13.80 18.97 -5.74
N MET A 101 -12.60 19.52 -5.88
CA MET A 101 -12.31 20.93 -5.57
C MET A 101 -12.81 21.89 -6.66
N GLU A 102 -13.03 21.38 -7.86
CA GLU A 102 -13.56 22.06 -9.04
C GLU A 102 -14.34 21.07 -9.91
N ASP A 103 -15.13 21.58 -10.86
CA ASP A 103 -15.81 20.76 -11.85
C ASP A 103 -14.77 20.01 -12.69
N THR A 104 -14.83 18.68 -12.68
CA THR A 104 -13.81 17.83 -13.32
C THR A 104 -14.44 16.70 -14.12
N ASN A 105 -13.75 16.24 -15.17
CA ASN A 105 -14.22 15.12 -16.00
C ASN A 105 -13.41 13.86 -15.68
N VAL A 106 -14.09 12.80 -15.24
CA VAL A 106 -13.49 11.49 -14.94
C VAL A 106 -14.17 10.42 -15.79
N ALA A 107 -13.40 9.68 -16.58
CA ALA A 107 -13.91 8.62 -17.46
C ALA A 107 -15.08 9.05 -18.37
N GLY A 108 -15.11 10.32 -18.79
CA GLY A 108 -16.18 10.89 -19.63
C GLY A 108 -17.38 11.46 -18.86
N TYR A 109 -17.38 11.39 -17.53
CA TYR A 109 -18.44 11.93 -16.68
C TYR A 109 -18.02 13.24 -16.03
N LEU A 110 -18.90 14.25 -16.08
CA LEU A 110 -18.73 15.49 -15.34
C LEU A 110 -19.03 15.26 -13.86
N ILE A 111 -18.05 15.53 -13.01
CA ILE A 111 -18.15 15.53 -11.55
C ILE A 111 -18.16 16.99 -11.10
N PRO A 112 -19.30 17.50 -10.61
CA PRO A 112 -19.39 18.87 -10.10
C PRO A 112 -18.52 19.08 -8.86
N LYS A 113 -18.05 20.31 -8.68
CA LYS A 113 -17.39 20.78 -7.48
C LYS A 113 -18.21 20.46 -6.22
N GLY A 114 -17.54 19.98 -5.18
CA GLY A 114 -18.16 19.57 -3.91
C GLY A 114 -18.67 18.14 -3.88
N SER A 115 -18.64 17.42 -5.01
CA SER A 115 -19.02 16.00 -5.04
C SER A 115 -18.02 15.16 -4.25
N HIS A 116 -18.54 14.22 -3.46
CA HIS A 116 -17.73 13.19 -2.81
C HIS A 116 -17.50 12.02 -3.77
N VAL A 117 -16.25 11.63 -3.93
CA VAL A 117 -15.82 10.54 -4.79
C VAL A 117 -15.24 9.43 -3.92
N LEU A 118 -15.83 8.25 -4.01
CA LEU A 118 -15.39 7.05 -3.31
C LEU A 118 -14.94 6.01 -4.34
N LEU A 119 -13.73 5.48 -4.14
CA LEU A 119 -13.15 4.48 -5.02
C LEU A 119 -13.30 3.09 -4.40
N SER A 120 -14.02 2.19 -5.08
CA SER A 120 -14.21 0.81 -4.61
C SER A 120 -12.92 0.00 -4.72
N ARG A 121 -12.35 -0.37 -3.57
CA ARG A 121 -11.18 -1.26 -3.50
C ARG A 121 -11.54 -2.67 -3.93
N VAL A 122 -12.71 -3.16 -3.52
CA VAL A 122 -13.22 -4.48 -3.91
C VAL A 122 -13.44 -4.55 -5.42
N GLY A 123 -14.05 -3.50 -6.00
CA GLY A 123 -14.28 -3.42 -7.45
C GLY A 123 -12.97 -3.40 -8.24
N LEU A 124 -12.00 -2.58 -7.82
CA LEU A 124 -10.68 -2.53 -8.47
C LEU A 124 -9.91 -3.84 -8.36
N GLY A 125 -9.89 -4.44 -7.16
CA GLY A 125 -9.19 -5.69 -6.91
C GLY A 125 -9.79 -6.84 -7.69
N ARG A 126 -11.11 -6.87 -7.89
CA ARG A 126 -11.84 -8.01 -8.47
C ARG A 126 -12.35 -7.77 -9.90
N ASN A 127 -11.87 -6.72 -10.58
CA ASN A 127 -12.28 -6.41 -11.95
C ASN A 127 -11.73 -7.46 -12.96
N PRO A 128 -12.58 -8.22 -13.68
CA PRO A 128 -12.14 -9.22 -14.66
C PRO A 128 -11.47 -8.62 -15.90
N GLU A 129 -11.68 -7.34 -16.21
CA GLU A 129 -11.02 -6.66 -17.34
C GLU A 129 -9.55 -6.37 -17.05
N ILE A 130 -9.18 -6.30 -15.78
CA ILE A 130 -7.81 -5.96 -15.32
C ILE A 130 -7.09 -7.21 -14.81
N TRP A 131 -7.80 -8.07 -14.07
CA TRP A 131 -7.22 -9.23 -13.40
C TRP A 131 -7.71 -10.53 -14.01
N HIS A 132 -6.78 -11.34 -14.52
CA HIS A 132 -7.07 -12.72 -14.90
C HIS A 132 -7.44 -13.54 -13.66
N LYS A 133 -8.57 -14.27 -13.73
CA LYS A 133 -9.16 -15.02 -12.61
C LYS A 133 -9.23 -14.16 -11.34
N PRO A 134 -10.04 -13.08 -11.35
CA PRO A 134 -9.98 -12.01 -10.36
C PRO A 134 -10.37 -12.43 -8.94
N LEU A 135 -11.14 -13.52 -8.81
CA LEU A 135 -11.60 -14.06 -7.53
C LEU A 135 -10.69 -15.16 -6.98
N GLU A 136 -9.70 -15.61 -7.75
CA GLU A 136 -8.71 -16.59 -7.28
C GLU A 136 -7.58 -15.85 -6.55
N PHE A 137 -7.21 -16.36 -5.38
CA PHE A 137 -6.01 -15.94 -4.66
C PHE A 137 -4.79 -16.57 -5.32
N ASN A 138 -4.02 -15.75 -6.05
CA ASN A 138 -2.86 -16.17 -6.82
C ASN A 138 -1.71 -15.17 -6.56
N PRO A 139 -0.82 -15.44 -5.60
CA PRO A 139 0.33 -14.60 -5.30
C PRO A 139 1.28 -14.39 -6.50
N GLU A 140 1.42 -15.41 -7.36
CA GLU A 140 2.39 -15.45 -8.45
C GLU A 140 2.20 -14.28 -9.44
N ARG A 141 0.99 -13.73 -9.56
CA ARG A 141 0.71 -12.55 -10.39
C ARG A 141 1.51 -11.29 -10.01
N HIS A 142 2.04 -11.23 -8.79
CA HIS A 142 2.86 -10.10 -8.33
C HIS A 142 4.36 -10.32 -8.55
N LEU A 143 4.78 -11.49 -9.02
CA LEU A 143 6.19 -11.86 -9.20
C LEU A 143 6.73 -11.51 -10.60
N ASP A 144 5.87 -11.32 -11.59
CA ASP A 144 6.24 -11.16 -13.01
C ASP A 144 6.83 -9.78 -13.40
N GLY A 145 7.52 -9.12 -12.48
CA GLY A 145 7.95 -7.71 -12.61
C GLY A 145 9.41 -7.47 -13.02
N GLY A 146 10.25 -8.49 -13.20
CA GLY A 146 11.68 -8.32 -13.54
C GLY A 146 12.55 -7.65 -12.46
N SER A 147 11.96 -7.10 -11.41
CA SER A 147 12.67 -6.60 -10.23
C SER A 147 13.03 -7.76 -9.31
N SER A 148 14.31 -7.86 -8.94
CA SER A 148 14.81 -8.84 -7.96
C SER A 148 14.19 -8.68 -6.56
N GLU A 149 13.58 -7.53 -6.29
CA GLU A 149 12.94 -7.19 -5.03
C GLU A 149 11.51 -6.70 -5.26
N LEU A 150 10.53 -7.44 -4.73
CA LEU A 150 9.14 -7.02 -4.71
C LEU A 150 8.93 -6.02 -3.58
N ALA A 151 8.63 -4.76 -3.91
CA ALA A 151 8.24 -3.78 -2.90
C ALA A 151 6.78 -4.03 -2.45
N LEU A 152 6.53 -3.96 -1.14
CA LEU A 152 5.18 -4.01 -0.57
C LEU A 152 4.38 -2.74 -0.86
N VAL A 153 5.08 -1.62 -1.04
CA VAL A 153 4.52 -0.33 -1.43
C VAL A 153 4.98 -0.03 -2.84
N GLU A 154 4.05 0.28 -3.73
CA GLU A 154 4.38 0.82 -5.05
C GLU A 154 4.59 2.33 -4.88
N PRO A 155 5.84 2.85 -4.94
CA PRO A 155 6.12 4.26 -4.66
C PRO A 155 5.38 5.22 -5.60
N ASP A 156 5.08 4.77 -6.82
CA ASP A 156 4.43 5.60 -7.84
C ASP A 156 2.90 5.43 -7.89
N MET A 157 2.29 4.59 -7.06
CA MET A 157 0.84 4.31 -7.07
C MET A 157 0.26 3.95 -8.46
N ARG A 158 1.08 3.56 -9.44
CA ARG A 158 0.67 3.38 -10.85
C ARG A 158 -0.43 2.33 -11.03
N LYS A 159 -0.43 1.30 -10.18
CA LYS A 159 -1.40 0.19 -10.24
C LYS A 159 -2.75 0.56 -9.59
N ASN A 160 -2.80 1.62 -8.79
CA ASN A 160 -4.01 2.16 -8.18
C ASN A 160 -4.46 3.50 -8.80
N SER A 161 -3.69 4.03 -9.76
CA SER A 161 -4.04 5.26 -10.46
C SER A 161 -5.09 4.95 -11.52
N LEU A 162 -6.31 5.47 -11.33
CA LEU A 162 -7.14 5.82 -12.47
C LEU A 162 -6.25 6.64 -13.42
N ARG A 163 -6.08 6.19 -14.66
CA ARG A 163 -5.31 6.91 -15.69
C ARG A 163 -6.03 8.22 -16.03
N LEU A 164 -5.91 9.20 -15.14
CA LEU A 164 -6.38 10.55 -15.32
C LEU A 164 -5.29 11.31 -16.06
N LYS A 165 -5.64 11.94 -17.19
CA LYS A 165 -4.73 12.87 -17.88
C LYS A 165 -4.33 13.94 -16.86
N LYS A 166 -3.03 14.02 -16.55
CA LYS A 166 -2.43 14.95 -15.58
C LYS A 166 -2.96 16.37 -15.79
N SER A 167 -3.58 16.93 -14.75
CA SER A 167 -3.51 18.35 -14.44
C SER A 167 -2.89 18.49 -13.05
N SER A 168 -1.96 19.41 -12.93
CA SER A 168 -0.97 19.55 -11.85
C SER A 168 -1.57 19.88 -10.48
N ARG A 169 -1.35 19.01 -9.48
CA ARG A 169 -0.74 19.34 -8.17
C ARG A 169 -0.72 18.14 -7.22
N ASP A 170 0.36 18.04 -6.46
CA ASP A 170 0.72 16.93 -5.57
C ASP A 170 -0.27 16.76 -4.40
N SER A 171 -0.61 15.51 -4.11
CA SER A 171 -1.24 15.12 -2.84
C SER A 171 -0.54 13.87 -2.34
N THR A 172 0.40 14.07 -1.42
CA THR A 172 1.10 13.01 -0.71
C THR A 172 0.13 12.34 0.28
N ALA A 173 -0.08 11.04 0.13
CA ALA A 173 -0.82 10.24 1.10
C ALA A 173 0.01 10.10 2.38
N VAL A 174 -0.53 10.55 3.51
CA VAL A 174 0.03 10.32 4.85
C VAL A 174 -0.30 8.86 5.21
N GLY A 175 0.65 7.96 5.03
CA GLY A 175 0.45 6.53 5.34
C GLY A 175 1.41 5.56 4.64
N GLY A 176 2.19 6.01 3.65
CA GLY A 176 3.34 5.26 3.12
C GLY A 176 4.59 5.56 3.96
N ALA A 177 5.30 4.52 4.38
CA ALA A 177 6.43 4.53 5.31
C ALA A 177 7.47 5.66 5.12
N LEU A 178 8.06 6.07 6.26
CA LEU A 178 9.30 6.83 6.32
C LEU A 178 10.35 6.20 5.39
N ALA A 179 10.76 6.93 4.35
CA ALA A 179 11.97 6.65 3.58
C ALA A 179 13.04 7.67 3.95
N PRO A 180 14.33 7.27 4.09
CA PRO A 180 15.41 8.19 4.42
C PRO A 180 15.65 9.15 3.25
N SER A 181 15.71 10.44 3.56
CA SER A 181 16.01 11.52 2.61
C SER A 181 17.43 11.36 2.02
N ALA A 182 17.53 11.14 0.71
CA ALA A 182 18.79 11.25 -0.03
C ALA A 182 19.19 12.74 -0.21
N PRO A 183 20.49 13.08 -0.29
CA PRO A 183 20.96 14.46 -0.30
C PRO A 183 20.73 15.12 -1.66
N VAL A 184 20.34 16.41 -1.61
CA VAL A 184 20.17 17.28 -2.77
C VAL A 184 21.54 17.62 -3.34
N VAL A 185 21.77 17.28 -4.61
CA VAL A 185 22.92 17.76 -5.39
C VAL A 185 22.41 18.91 -6.26
N ASP A 186 22.91 20.12 -5.99
CA ASP A 186 22.53 21.31 -6.75
C ASP A 186 23.11 21.27 -8.18
N PRO A 187 22.34 21.69 -9.20
CA PRO A 187 22.83 21.79 -10.57
C PRO A 187 23.77 23.00 -10.77
N PRO A 188 24.68 22.96 -11.75
CA PRO A 188 25.62 24.06 -11.98
C PRO A 188 24.88 25.25 -12.61
N LEU A 189 25.20 26.45 -12.13
CA LEU A 189 24.79 27.73 -12.69
C LEU A 189 25.56 28.02 -14.00
N PRO A 190 25.00 28.89 -14.88
CA PRO A 190 25.24 28.90 -16.33
C PRO A 190 26.64 29.30 -16.79
#